data_AF-A0A292YM16-F1
#
_entry.id   AF-A0A292YM16-F1
#
_cell.length_a   1.000
_cell.length_b   1.000
_cell.length_c   1.000
_cell.angle_alpha   90.00
_cell.angle_beta   90.00
_cell.angle_gamma   90.00
#
_symmetry.space_group_name_H-M   'P 1'
#
loop_
_entity.id
_entity.type
_entity.pdbx_description
1 polymer ?
#
loop_
_entity_poly.entity_id
_entity_poly.type
_entity_poly.pdbx_seq_one_letter_code
_entity_poly.pdbx_strand_id
1 'polypeptide(L)'
;MESLRRTPVGELSEIIQKFVRHKRSLGYKYLIEEDLLCRFSRFSLSYELSGNIIPKELVEDWIKHIPGETRSTQRIRCSCLSVFLRFAADNGYQVVLPPKPKRAVQVYIPYIFSEMEIARFLHICDHMLPYPGTHKHIMVPVIFRLMYGCGLRVSEVSNLKCCDVDLDHGILTIRESKFGKDRLVPMSESLREILYQYHVGMNPSCKDTDFFFRSKNLKPVSRHWIYRRFREILRKCGIAHAGKGKGPRAHDLRHSFCVRTLKQLVDQGADIYYALPILATYVGHASVKATQGYVRLTVDMYPELMEKVSQECAYILPEVMVNETD
;
A
#
# COMPACT_ATOMS: atom_id res chain seq x y z
N MET A 1 -10.91 15.56 6.23
CA MET A 1 -11.81 14.94 7.22
C MET A 1 -10.96 14.82 8.45
N GLU A 2 -11.12 15.77 9.35
CA GLU A 2 -10.60 15.69 10.70
C GLU A 2 -11.34 14.51 11.33
N SER A 3 -10.72 13.32 11.30
CA SER A 3 -11.29 12.18 12.01
C SER A 3 -11.43 12.63 13.45
N LEU A 4 -12.63 12.56 14.02
CA LEU A 4 -12.85 12.69 15.47
C LEU A 4 -11.72 11.95 16.17
N ARG A 5 -10.70 12.69 16.62
CA ARG A 5 -9.53 12.10 17.26
C ARG A 5 -10.06 11.56 18.57
N ARG A 6 -10.23 10.26 18.62
CA ARG A 6 -10.63 9.56 19.83
C ARG A 6 -9.53 9.83 20.85
N THR A 7 -9.87 10.46 21.95
CA THR A 7 -8.92 10.72 23.04
C THR A 7 -8.76 9.45 23.88
N PRO A 8 -7.55 9.17 24.40
CA PRO A 8 -7.38 8.17 25.46
C PRO A 8 -8.22 8.54 26.68
N VAL A 9 -8.71 7.53 27.40
CA VAL A 9 -9.58 7.66 28.57
C VAL A 9 -9.13 6.71 29.69
N GLY A 10 -9.59 6.95 30.92
CA GLY A 10 -9.22 6.15 32.09
C GLY A 10 -7.80 6.46 32.60
N GLU A 11 -7.32 5.66 33.54
CA GLU A 11 -6.05 5.87 34.26
C GLU A 11 -4.82 5.78 33.34
N LEU A 12 -4.91 5.05 32.23
CA LEU A 12 -3.83 4.95 31.24
C LEU A 12 -3.78 6.16 30.28
N SER A 13 -4.72 7.10 30.37
CA SER A 13 -4.83 8.20 29.40
C SER A 13 -3.57 9.06 29.37
N GLU A 14 -3.05 9.45 30.54
CA GLU A 14 -1.89 10.34 30.63
C GLU A 14 -0.62 9.70 30.05
N ILE A 15 -0.33 8.46 30.43
CA ILE A 15 0.85 7.74 29.93
C ILE A 15 0.76 7.45 28.43
N ILE A 16 -0.44 7.16 27.90
CA ILE A 16 -0.65 6.99 26.45
C ILE A 16 -0.41 8.31 25.71
N GLN A 17 -0.92 9.43 26.21
CA GLN A 17 -0.68 10.74 25.61
C GLN A 17 0.81 11.12 25.67
N LYS A 18 1.50 10.81 26.77
CA LYS A 18 2.95 11.00 26.89
C LYS A 18 3.71 10.16 25.86
N PHE A 19 3.33 8.89 25.70
CA PHE A 19 3.92 7.99 24.70
C PHE A 19 3.72 8.49 23.27
N VAL A 20 2.51 8.90 22.91
CA VAL A 20 2.21 9.40 21.57
C VAL A 20 2.97 10.70 21.29
N ARG A 21 3.05 11.62 22.26
CA ARG A 21 3.87 12.84 22.15
C ARG A 21 5.36 12.50 21.95
N HIS A 22 5.90 11.58 22.74
CA HIS A 22 7.28 11.11 22.59
C HIS A 22 7.55 10.50 21.20
N LYS A 23 6.62 9.68 20.67
CA LYS A 23 6.79 9.12 19.32
C LYS A 23 6.69 10.20 18.23
N ARG A 24 5.83 11.20 18.41
CA ARG A 24 5.75 12.33 17.48
C ARG A 24 6.99 13.23 17.51
N SER A 25 7.61 13.44 18.67
CA SER A 25 8.87 14.20 18.76
C SER A 25 10.05 13.49 18.09
N LEU A 26 9.97 12.17 17.91
CA LEU A 26 10.92 11.38 17.13
C LEU A 26 10.63 11.39 15.61
N GLY A 27 9.64 12.17 15.16
CA GLY A 27 9.29 12.31 13.74
C GLY A 27 8.25 11.30 13.22
N TYR A 28 7.67 10.45 14.07
CA TYR A 28 6.63 9.52 13.63
C TYR A 28 5.24 10.18 13.62
N LYS A 29 4.45 10.00 12.54
CA LYS A 29 3.05 10.48 12.48
C LYS A 29 2.16 9.86 13.57
N TYR A 30 2.33 8.55 13.81
CA TYR A 30 1.70 7.76 14.88
C TYR A 30 0.15 7.82 14.94
N LEU A 31 -0.51 7.95 13.79
CA LEU A 31 -1.97 8.12 13.71
C LEU A 31 -2.74 6.82 13.97
N ILE A 32 -2.27 5.69 13.44
CA ILE A 32 -2.95 4.39 13.57
C ILE A 32 -2.72 3.81 14.97
N GLU A 33 -1.48 3.94 15.44
CA GLU A 33 -1.04 3.50 16.75
C GLU A 33 -1.78 4.27 17.86
N GLU A 34 -1.97 5.59 17.71
CA GLU A 34 -2.79 6.39 18.63
C GLU A 34 -4.23 5.86 18.69
N ASP A 35 -4.92 5.62 17.56
CA ASP A 35 -6.28 5.05 17.59
C ASP A 35 -6.33 3.67 18.26
N LEU A 36 -5.34 2.80 18.00
CA LEU A 36 -5.23 1.50 18.66
C LEU A 36 -5.07 1.64 20.18
N LEU A 37 -4.26 2.60 20.64
CA LEU A 37 -4.06 2.86 22.07
C LEU A 37 -5.30 3.50 22.71
N CYS A 38 -6.04 4.34 21.99
CA CYS A 38 -7.33 4.87 22.45
C CYS A 38 -8.41 3.78 22.55
N ARG A 39 -8.32 2.72 21.73
CA ARG A 39 -9.17 1.53 21.90
C ARG A 39 -8.72 0.69 23.09
N PHE A 40 -7.41 0.56 23.30
CA PHE A 40 -6.85 -0.13 24.46
C PHE A 40 -7.23 0.56 25.78
N SER A 41 -7.14 1.89 25.84
CA SER A 41 -7.50 2.66 27.04
C SER A 41 -8.99 2.55 27.40
N ARG A 42 -9.86 2.37 26.40
CA ARG A 42 -11.28 2.09 26.64
C ARG A 42 -11.48 0.66 27.13
N PHE A 43 -10.74 -0.28 26.56
CA PHE A 43 -10.77 -1.68 26.97
C PHE A 43 -10.28 -1.87 28.40
N SER A 44 -9.33 -1.06 28.87
CA SER A 44 -8.86 -1.11 30.26
C SER A 44 -9.88 -0.62 31.28
N LEU A 45 -10.98 0.03 30.89
CA LEU A 45 -12.01 0.50 31.82
C LEU A 45 -12.78 -0.63 32.51
N SER A 46 -12.76 -1.84 31.95
CA SER A 46 -13.36 -3.03 32.58
C SER A 46 -12.41 -3.75 33.54
N TYR A 47 -11.25 -3.18 33.83
CA TYR A 47 -10.24 -3.75 34.71
C TYR A 47 -9.90 -2.73 35.80
N GLU A 48 -9.72 -3.21 37.02
CA GLU A 48 -9.24 -2.37 38.11
C GLU A 48 -7.73 -2.16 37.96
N LEU A 49 -7.35 -0.90 37.78
CA LEU A 49 -5.97 -0.45 37.75
C LEU A 49 -5.64 0.05 39.16
N SER A 50 -4.57 -0.49 39.76
CA SER A 50 -4.12 -0.09 41.10
C SER A 50 -2.77 0.61 40.98
N GLY A 51 -2.81 1.94 41.01
CA GLY A 51 -1.61 2.77 40.84
C GLY A 51 -0.92 2.53 39.50
N ASN A 52 0.40 2.32 39.52
CA ASN A 52 1.19 2.14 38.31
C ASN A 52 1.26 0.68 37.83
N ILE A 53 0.29 -0.17 38.17
CA ILE A 53 0.29 -1.58 37.80
C ILE A 53 -0.67 -1.81 36.63
N ILE A 54 -0.17 -2.37 35.52
CA ILE A 54 -0.99 -2.83 34.41
C ILE A 54 -1.22 -4.34 34.58
N PRO A 55 -2.45 -4.79 34.89
CA PRO A 55 -2.76 -6.19 35.14
C PRO A 55 -2.37 -7.09 33.98
N LYS A 56 -1.89 -8.29 34.31
CA LYS A 56 -1.50 -9.30 33.32
C LYS A 56 -2.71 -9.73 32.50
N GLU A 57 -3.87 -9.84 33.14
CA GLU A 57 -5.15 -10.25 32.58
C GLU A 57 -5.59 -9.27 31.46
N LEU A 58 -5.43 -7.96 31.71
CA LEU A 58 -5.71 -6.92 30.71
C LEU A 58 -4.84 -7.10 29.45
N VAL A 59 -3.56 -7.40 29.62
CA VAL A 59 -2.63 -7.62 28.51
C VAL A 59 -3.00 -8.89 27.75
N GLU A 60 -3.24 -10.00 28.46
CA GLU A 60 -3.57 -11.30 27.89
C GLU A 60 -4.91 -11.27 27.13
N ASP A 61 -5.91 -10.62 27.69
CA ASP A 61 -7.22 -10.47 27.06
C ASP A 61 -7.16 -9.56 25.85
N TRP A 62 -6.39 -8.47 25.92
CA TRP A 62 -6.23 -7.61 24.76
C TRP A 62 -5.60 -8.39 23.61
N ILE A 63 -4.50 -9.13 23.80
CA ILE A 63 -3.78 -9.79 22.69
C ILE A 63 -4.53 -10.97 22.04
N LYS A 64 -5.63 -11.46 22.64
CA LYS A 64 -6.47 -12.51 22.06
C LYS A 64 -6.94 -12.14 20.65
N HIS A 65 -7.15 -13.16 19.83
CA HIS A 65 -7.62 -12.98 18.46
C HIS A 65 -9.07 -12.52 18.47
N ILE A 66 -9.36 -11.45 17.74
CA ILE A 66 -10.72 -10.90 17.63
C ILE A 66 -11.41 -11.53 16.40
N PRO A 67 -12.65 -12.05 16.52
CA PRO A 67 -13.39 -12.55 15.37
C PRO A 67 -13.44 -11.54 14.21
N GLY A 68 -13.06 -11.98 13.00
CA GLY A 68 -12.97 -11.14 11.80
C GLY A 68 -11.65 -10.38 11.62
N GLU A 69 -10.75 -10.40 12.60
CA GLU A 69 -9.41 -9.82 12.50
C GLU A 69 -8.45 -10.75 11.72
N THR A 70 -7.58 -10.19 10.88
CA THR A 70 -6.53 -10.99 10.24
C THR A 70 -5.35 -11.23 11.19
N ARG A 71 -4.58 -12.31 11.01
CA ARG A 71 -3.35 -12.54 11.79
C ARG A 71 -2.35 -11.38 11.70
N SER A 72 -2.28 -10.71 10.55
CA SER A 72 -1.46 -9.52 10.35
C SER A 72 -1.95 -8.34 11.21
N THR A 73 -3.26 -8.10 11.24
CA THR A 73 -3.87 -7.05 12.07
C THR A 73 -3.65 -7.34 13.57
N GLN A 74 -3.85 -8.59 14.01
CA GLN A 74 -3.54 -9.01 15.38
C GLN A 74 -2.06 -8.73 15.72
N ARG A 75 -1.13 -9.10 14.83
CA ARG A 75 0.30 -8.84 15.01
C ARG A 75 0.61 -7.35 15.18
N ILE A 76 0.04 -6.48 14.33
CA ILE A 76 0.22 -5.03 14.43
C ILE A 76 -0.27 -4.53 15.77
N ARG A 77 -1.47 -4.96 16.20
CA ARG A 77 -2.07 -4.60 17.49
C ARG A 77 -1.22 -5.05 18.68
N CYS A 78 -0.75 -6.30 18.70
CA CYS A 78 0.15 -6.80 19.75
C CYS A 78 1.52 -6.11 19.74
N SER A 79 2.04 -5.78 18.56
CA SER A 79 3.33 -5.08 18.43
C SER A 79 3.23 -3.64 18.94
N CYS A 80 2.14 -2.94 18.60
CA CYS A 80 1.85 -1.60 19.13
C CYS A 80 1.79 -1.61 20.66
N LEU A 81 1.03 -2.55 21.23
CA LEU A 81 0.94 -2.70 22.69
C LEU A 81 2.32 -2.99 23.31
N SER A 82 3.11 -3.89 22.71
CA SER A 82 4.44 -4.24 23.24
C SER A 82 5.38 -3.04 23.34
N VAL A 83 5.35 -2.14 22.35
CA VAL A 83 6.19 -0.93 22.36
C VAL A 83 5.69 0.07 23.39
N PHE A 84 4.38 0.23 23.53
CA PHE A 84 3.78 1.06 24.56
C PHE A 84 4.11 0.56 25.97
N LEU A 85 3.96 -0.75 26.24
CA LEU A 85 4.21 -1.31 27.56
C LEU A 85 5.67 -1.17 27.99
N ARG A 86 6.63 -1.27 27.07
CA ARG A 86 8.04 -0.95 27.39
C ARG A 86 8.20 0.50 27.80
N PHE A 87 7.60 1.43 27.06
CA PHE A 87 7.63 2.84 27.45
C PHE A 87 6.95 3.09 28.79
N ALA A 88 5.84 2.41 29.10
CA ALA A 88 5.19 2.49 30.40
C ALA A 88 6.13 1.96 31.51
N ALA A 89 6.82 0.84 31.27
CA ALA A 89 7.81 0.30 32.20
C ALA A 89 8.95 1.30 32.49
N ASP A 90 9.48 1.94 31.44
CA ASP A 90 10.50 2.99 31.55
C ASP A 90 9.99 4.24 32.31
N ASN A 91 8.67 4.40 32.45
CA ASN A 91 8.02 5.48 33.19
C ASN A 91 7.43 5.02 34.54
N GLY A 92 7.91 3.90 35.07
CA GLY A 92 7.57 3.43 36.43
C GLY A 92 6.31 2.58 36.53
N TYR A 93 5.77 2.09 35.41
CA TYR A 93 4.68 1.11 35.43
C TYR A 93 5.18 -0.32 35.58
N GLN A 94 4.53 -1.11 36.43
CA GLN A 94 4.71 -2.56 36.46
C GLN A 94 3.86 -3.19 35.35
N VAL A 95 4.51 -3.87 34.41
CA VAL A 95 3.86 -4.43 33.22
C VAL A 95 4.35 -5.84 32.93
N VAL A 96 3.49 -6.64 32.30
CA VAL A 96 3.88 -7.91 31.67
C VAL A 96 3.93 -7.71 30.16
N LEU A 97 5.07 -8.03 29.54
CA LEU A 97 5.19 -7.94 28.08
C LEU A 97 4.54 -9.16 27.41
N PRO A 98 3.70 -8.97 26.38
CA PRO A 98 3.11 -10.09 25.66
C PRO A 98 4.18 -10.85 24.87
N PRO A 99 3.98 -12.16 24.64
CA PRO A 99 4.89 -12.94 23.81
C PRO A 99 4.95 -12.35 22.40
N LYS A 100 6.14 -12.41 21.78
CA LYS A 100 6.32 -11.92 20.41
C LYS A 100 5.38 -12.70 19.48
N PRO A 101 4.47 -12.03 18.75
CA PRO A 101 3.55 -12.72 17.85
C PRO A 101 4.32 -13.49 16.78
N LYS A 102 4.05 -14.80 16.66
CA LYS A 102 4.61 -15.65 15.59
C LYS A 102 4.30 -15.02 14.23
N ARG A 103 5.27 -15.09 13.30
CA ARG A 103 5.10 -14.55 11.95
C ARG A 103 4.19 -15.50 11.18
N ALA A 104 2.89 -15.20 11.13
CA ALA A 104 1.99 -15.87 10.20
C ALA A 104 2.44 -15.50 8.78
N VAL A 105 2.94 -16.48 8.03
CA VAL A 105 3.34 -16.30 6.64
C VAL A 105 2.09 -16.41 5.78
N GLN A 106 1.26 -15.36 5.79
CA GLN A 106 0.16 -15.29 4.83
C GLN A 106 0.75 -14.77 3.51
N VAL A 107 1.17 -15.71 2.64
CA VAL A 107 1.69 -15.38 1.31
C VAL A 107 0.49 -15.14 0.40
N TYR A 108 0.00 -13.90 0.38
CA TYR A 108 -0.81 -13.49 -0.76
C TYR A 108 0.12 -13.45 -1.97
N ILE A 109 -0.17 -14.28 -2.97
CA ILE A 109 0.50 -14.24 -4.28
C ILE A 109 -0.19 -13.16 -5.11
N PRO A 110 0.53 -12.10 -5.54
CA PRO A 110 0.00 -11.10 -6.43
C PRO A 110 -0.67 -11.67 -7.69
N TYR A 111 -1.85 -11.14 -8.02
CA TYR A 111 -2.49 -11.46 -9.30
C TYR A 111 -1.81 -10.71 -10.45
N ILE A 112 -1.07 -11.42 -11.29
CA ILE A 112 -0.47 -10.81 -12.48
C ILE A 112 -1.49 -10.90 -13.62
N PHE A 113 -1.94 -9.74 -14.10
CA PHE A 113 -2.89 -9.69 -15.22
C PHE A 113 -2.18 -10.03 -16.52
N SER A 114 -2.81 -10.90 -17.31
CA SER A 114 -2.40 -11.17 -18.69
C SER A 114 -2.63 -9.94 -19.59
N GLU A 115 -1.99 -9.94 -20.76
CA GLU A 115 -2.14 -8.84 -21.73
C GLU A 115 -3.59 -8.65 -22.16
N MET A 116 -4.29 -9.76 -22.42
CA MET A 116 -5.70 -9.76 -22.79
C MET A 116 -6.58 -9.23 -21.67
N GLU A 117 -6.29 -9.57 -20.41
CA GLU A 117 -7.05 -9.05 -19.27
C GLU A 117 -6.86 -7.56 -19.07
N ILE A 118 -5.61 -7.06 -19.17
CA ILE A 118 -5.35 -5.62 -19.10
C ILE A 118 -6.01 -4.89 -20.28
N ALA A 119 -5.93 -5.43 -21.49
CA ALA A 119 -6.58 -4.86 -22.66
C ALA A 119 -8.10 -4.76 -22.46
N ARG A 120 -8.77 -5.83 -22.00
CA ARG A 120 -10.20 -5.80 -21.66
C ARG A 120 -10.51 -4.82 -20.52
N PHE A 121 -9.66 -4.79 -19.49
CA PHE A 121 -9.82 -3.88 -18.35
C PHE A 121 -9.80 -2.42 -18.79
N LEU A 122 -8.79 -2.03 -19.57
CA LEU A 122 -8.66 -0.67 -20.09
C LEU A 122 -9.75 -0.34 -21.11
N HIS A 123 -10.12 -1.28 -21.97
CA HIS A 123 -11.24 -1.12 -22.90
C HIS A 123 -12.54 -0.79 -22.16
N ILE A 124 -12.86 -1.50 -21.07
CA ILE A 124 -14.04 -1.20 -20.24
C ILE A 124 -13.94 0.18 -19.57
N CYS A 125 -12.73 0.61 -19.19
CA CYS A 125 -12.53 1.96 -18.68
C CYS A 125 -12.87 3.01 -19.73
N ASP A 126 -12.37 2.85 -20.95
CA ASP A 126 -12.53 3.82 -22.05
C ASP A 126 -13.99 3.92 -22.51
N HIS A 127 -14.75 2.83 -22.41
CA HIS A 127 -16.15 2.77 -22.80
C HIS A 127 -17.11 3.03 -21.62
N MET A 128 -16.62 3.69 -20.56
CA MET A 128 -17.48 4.10 -19.47
C MET A 128 -18.45 5.19 -19.93
N LEU A 129 -19.76 4.90 -19.85
CA LEU A 129 -20.78 5.89 -20.18
C LEU A 129 -20.73 7.10 -19.23
N PRO A 130 -20.89 8.33 -19.76
CA PRO A 130 -21.12 9.51 -18.95
C PRO A 130 -22.30 9.29 -17.99
N TYR A 131 -22.17 9.82 -16.77
CA TYR A 131 -23.26 9.78 -15.80
C TYR A 131 -23.46 11.18 -15.22
N PRO A 132 -24.71 11.67 -15.11
CA PRO A 132 -24.99 13.02 -14.65
C PRO A 132 -24.28 13.35 -13.33
N GLY A 133 -23.63 14.52 -13.33
CA GLY A 133 -22.91 15.02 -12.17
C GLY A 133 -21.65 14.26 -11.80
N THR A 134 -21.10 13.35 -12.62
CA THR A 134 -19.78 12.74 -12.33
C THR A 134 -18.91 12.58 -13.57
N HIS A 135 -17.65 13.01 -13.42
CA HIS A 135 -16.60 12.84 -14.42
C HIS A 135 -15.85 11.51 -14.28
N LYS A 136 -16.48 10.48 -13.69
CA LYS A 136 -15.84 9.17 -13.48
C LYS A 136 -15.37 8.54 -14.79
N HIS A 137 -16.11 8.75 -15.88
CA HIS A 137 -15.81 8.20 -17.20
C HIS A 137 -14.53 8.79 -17.80
N ILE A 138 -14.22 10.05 -17.49
CA ILE A 138 -12.97 10.72 -17.88
C ILE A 138 -11.82 10.32 -16.95
N MET A 139 -12.10 10.25 -15.64
CA MET A 139 -11.07 10.12 -14.61
C MET A 139 -10.55 8.68 -14.43
N VAL A 140 -11.46 7.70 -14.46
CA VAL A 140 -11.13 6.30 -14.18
C VAL A 140 -10.10 5.72 -15.17
N PRO A 141 -10.22 5.95 -16.50
CA PRO A 141 -9.21 5.51 -17.47
C PRO A 141 -7.80 6.01 -17.14
N VAL A 142 -7.67 7.29 -16.75
CA VAL A 142 -6.38 7.92 -16.45
C VAL A 142 -5.79 7.36 -15.16
N ILE A 143 -6.60 7.22 -14.12
CA ILE A 143 -6.18 6.65 -12.82
C ILE A 143 -5.60 5.25 -13.01
N PHE A 144 -6.30 4.37 -13.73
CA PHE A 144 -5.82 2.99 -13.88
C PHE A 144 -4.64 2.88 -14.84
N ARG A 145 -4.54 3.74 -15.87
CA ARG A 145 -3.33 3.85 -16.70
C ARG A 145 -2.13 4.34 -15.92
N LEU A 146 -2.27 5.26 -14.97
CA LEU A 146 -1.16 5.65 -14.10
C LEU A 146 -0.72 4.51 -13.17
N MET A 147 -1.68 3.76 -12.61
CA MET A 147 -1.37 2.61 -11.77
C MET A 147 -0.65 1.49 -12.55
N TYR A 148 -1.08 1.25 -13.79
CA TYR A 148 -0.55 0.18 -14.65
C TYR A 148 0.69 0.60 -15.44
N GLY A 149 0.74 1.82 -15.98
CA GLY A 149 1.81 2.32 -16.85
C GLY A 149 2.96 2.99 -16.11
N CYS A 150 2.73 3.45 -14.86
CA CYS A 150 3.77 4.04 -14.01
C CYS A 150 3.93 3.29 -12.68
N GLY A 151 3.26 2.15 -12.51
CA GLY A 151 3.35 1.35 -11.28
C GLY A 151 2.95 2.10 -10.01
N LEU A 152 2.09 3.13 -10.08
CA LEU A 152 1.77 3.95 -8.91
C LEU A 152 0.89 3.22 -7.89
N ARG A 153 1.09 3.51 -6.59
CA ARG A 153 0.19 3.04 -5.54
C ARG A 153 -1.12 3.83 -5.57
N VAL A 154 -2.22 3.22 -5.13
CA VAL A 154 -3.54 3.91 -5.03
C VAL A 154 -3.43 5.20 -4.20
N SER A 155 -2.62 5.20 -3.14
CA SER A 155 -2.39 6.40 -2.31
C SER A 155 -1.61 7.48 -3.03
N GLU A 156 -0.65 7.12 -3.90
CA GLU A 156 0.15 8.07 -4.65
C GLU A 156 -0.73 8.75 -5.71
N VAL A 157 -1.53 7.97 -6.44
CA VAL A 157 -2.51 8.52 -7.41
C VAL A 157 -3.54 9.41 -6.71
N SER A 158 -4.08 8.96 -5.58
CA SER A 158 -5.09 9.71 -4.80
C SER A 158 -4.57 11.04 -4.26
N ASN A 159 -3.27 11.14 -3.95
CA ASN A 159 -2.66 12.33 -3.36
C ASN A 159 -1.89 13.19 -4.36
N LEU A 160 -1.83 12.81 -5.64
CA LEU A 160 -1.11 13.54 -6.68
C LEU A 160 -1.68 14.97 -6.82
N LYS A 161 -0.81 15.98 -6.81
CA LYS A 161 -1.19 17.39 -7.00
C LYS A 161 -0.96 17.86 -8.42
N CYS A 162 -1.52 19.00 -8.80
CA CYS A 162 -1.32 19.57 -10.12
C CYS A 162 0.16 19.95 -10.37
N CYS A 163 0.86 20.53 -9.39
CA CYS A 163 2.30 20.81 -9.53
C CYS A 163 3.21 19.58 -9.55
N ASP A 164 2.66 18.40 -9.24
CA ASP A 164 3.40 17.14 -9.27
C ASP A 164 3.37 16.48 -10.66
N VAL A 165 2.65 17.07 -11.62
CA VAL A 165 2.47 16.53 -12.97
C VAL A 165 3.10 17.47 -13.99
N ASP A 166 4.33 17.18 -14.37
CA ASP A 166 5.03 17.88 -15.44
C ASP A 166 4.64 17.25 -16.79
N LEU A 167 3.76 17.92 -17.51
CA LEU A 167 3.28 17.48 -18.83
C LEU A 167 4.25 17.85 -19.95
N ASP A 168 5.13 18.83 -19.73
CA ASP A 168 6.10 19.28 -20.73
C ASP A 168 7.22 18.24 -20.86
N HIS A 169 7.73 17.76 -19.72
CA HIS A 169 8.81 16.77 -19.66
C HIS A 169 8.31 15.33 -19.47
N GLY A 170 7.00 15.14 -19.21
CA GLY A 170 6.44 13.80 -18.98
C GLY A 170 6.94 13.17 -17.67
N ILE A 171 7.01 13.95 -16.59
CA ILE A 171 7.54 13.50 -15.30
C ILE A 171 6.49 13.69 -14.20
N LEU A 172 6.30 12.66 -13.38
CA LEU A 172 5.50 12.74 -12.15
C LEU A 172 6.42 12.86 -10.93
N THR A 173 6.14 13.83 -10.06
CA THR A 173 6.80 13.96 -8.76
C THR A 173 5.98 13.27 -7.69
N ILE A 174 6.39 12.08 -7.27
CA ILE A 174 5.67 11.33 -6.24
C ILE A 174 6.20 11.71 -4.86
N ARG A 175 5.42 12.54 -4.16
CA ARG A 175 5.75 13.03 -2.81
C ARG A 175 5.39 12.05 -1.71
N GLU A 176 6.11 12.15 -0.60
CA GLU A 176 5.83 11.41 0.64
C GLU A 176 5.61 9.91 0.40
N SER A 177 6.44 9.30 -0.45
CA SER A 177 6.41 7.85 -0.62
C SER A 177 6.82 7.15 0.69
N LYS A 178 6.73 5.82 0.75
CA LYS A 178 7.06 5.07 1.98
C LYS A 178 8.41 5.56 2.53
N PHE A 179 8.44 5.97 3.80
CA PHE A 179 9.60 6.59 4.49
C PHE A 179 9.90 8.06 4.15
N GLY A 180 8.96 8.80 3.57
CA GLY A 180 9.10 10.25 3.36
C GLY A 180 10.09 10.63 2.26
N LYS A 181 10.38 9.70 1.34
CA LYS A 181 11.23 9.96 0.18
C LYS A 181 10.37 10.37 -1.01
N ASP A 182 10.80 11.40 -1.72
CA ASP A 182 10.23 11.77 -3.00
C ASP A 182 10.92 10.99 -4.12
N ARG A 183 10.22 10.77 -5.24
CA ARG A 183 10.81 10.18 -6.44
C ARG A 183 10.20 10.76 -7.70
N LEU A 184 11.02 10.84 -8.75
CA LEU A 184 10.58 11.19 -10.09
C LEU A 184 10.19 9.93 -10.85
N VAL A 185 9.06 9.98 -11.55
CA VAL A 185 8.51 8.86 -12.30
C VAL A 185 8.24 9.34 -13.73
N PRO A 186 9.16 9.08 -14.67
CA PRO A 186 8.92 9.32 -16.09
C PRO A 186 7.73 8.51 -16.59
N MET A 187 6.91 9.12 -17.44
CA MET A 187 5.76 8.48 -18.09
C MET A 187 6.03 8.27 -19.58
N SER A 188 5.36 7.28 -20.19
CA SER A 188 5.42 7.09 -21.64
C SER A 188 4.74 8.26 -22.36
N GLU A 189 5.17 8.54 -23.59
CA GLU A 189 4.58 9.58 -24.43
C GLU A 189 3.05 9.42 -24.58
N SER A 190 2.61 8.19 -24.82
CA SER A 190 1.19 7.84 -24.92
C SER A 190 0.40 8.14 -23.64
N LEU A 191 1.03 8.00 -22.46
CA LEU A 191 0.38 8.29 -21.19
C LEU A 191 0.38 9.80 -20.91
N ARG A 192 1.46 10.50 -21.30
CA ARG A 192 1.57 11.96 -21.23
C ARG A 192 0.43 12.63 -21.99
N GLU A 193 0.18 12.20 -23.23
CA GLU A 193 -0.91 12.73 -24.05
C GLU A 193 -2.28 12.54 -23.37
N ILE A 194 -2.55 11.35 -22.82
CA ILE A 194 -3.79 11.07 -22.09
C ILE A 194 -3.93 11.97 -20.86
N LEU A 195 -2.84 12.21 -20.12
CA LEU A 195 -2.84 13.10 -18.97
C LEU A 195 -3.02 14.56 -19.38
N TYR A 196 -2.45 14.98 -20.52
CA TYR A 196 -2.62 16.31 -21.07
C TYR A 196 -4.09 16.59 -21.41
N GLN A 197 -4.74 15.68 -22.15
CA GLN A 197 -6.17 15.80 -22.47
C GLN A 197 -7.04 15.84 -21.20
N TYR A 198 -6.72 15.01 -20.21
CA TYR A 198 -7.39 15.07 -18.91
C TYR A 198 -7.16 16.42 -18.21
N HIS A 199 -5.94 16.93 -18.22
CA HIS A 199 -5.59 18.20 -17.56
C HIS A 199 -6.34 19.37 -18.19
N VAL A 200 -6.35 19.48 -19.51
CA VAL A 200 -7.08 20.54 -20.23
C VAL A 200 -8.58 20.47 -19.95
N GLY A 201 -9.17 19.26 -19.94
CA GLY A 201 -10.61 19.09 -19.73
C GLY A 201 -11.08 19.22 -18.28
N MET A 202 -10.24 18.84 -17.30
CA MET A 202 -10.65 18.69 -15.90
C MET A 202 -9.92 19.62 -14.92
N ASN A 203 -8.77 20.15 -15.32
CA ASN A 203 -7.87 20.97 -14.50
C ASN A 203 -7.52 22.35 -15.12
N PRO A 204 -8.33 23.00 -15.97
CA PRO A 204 -7.92 24.22 -16.69
C PRO A 204 -7.61 25.41 -15.77
N SER A 205 -8.07 25.39 -14.52
CA SER A 205 -7.80 26.43 -13.52
C SER A 205 -7.30 25.84 -12.20
N CYS A 206 -6.67 24.66 -12.26
CA CYS A 206 -6.11 24.01 -11.09
C CYS A 206 -4.96 24.83 -10.51
N LYS A 207 -4.96 25.11 -9.20
CA LYS A 207 -3.77 25.66 -8.53
C LYS A 207 -2.77 24.54 -8.30
N ASP A 208 -1.49 24.90 -8.19
CA ASP A 208 -0.40 23.97 -7.88
C ASP A 208 -0.69 23.05 -6.69
N THR A 209 -1.29 23.60 -5.63
CA THR A 209 -1.58 22.88 -4.40
C THR A 209 -2.80 21.95 -4.48
N ASP A 210 -3.63 22.12 -5.50
CA ASP A 210 -4.85 21.33 -5.66
C ASP A 210 -4.51 19.91 -6.12
N PHE A 211 -5.36 18.96 -5.73
CA PHE A 211 -5.21 17.57 -6.17
C PHE A 211 -5.49 17.45 -7.67
N PHE A 212 -4.72 16.64 -8.39
CA PHE A 212 -4.91 16.39 -9.81
C PHE A 212 -6.20 15.60 -10.09
N PHE A 213 -6.57 14.70 -9.17
CA PHE A 213 -7.81 13.93 -9.19
C PHE A 213 -8.75 14.37 -8.06
N ARG A 214 -9.75 15.18 -8.40
CA ARG A 214 -10.69 15.77 -7.42
C ARG A 214 -12.07 15.11 -7.45
N SER A 215 -12.62 14.90 -6.27
CA SER A 215 -14.06 14.69 -6.09
C SER A 215 -14.83 15.99 -6.31
N LYS A 216 -16.18 15.92 -6.36
CA LYS A 216 -17.04 17.11 -6.50
C LYS A 216 -16.77 18.18 -5.43
N ASN A 217 -16.32 17.77 -4.24
CA ASN A 217 -16.07 18.66 -3.12
C ASN A 217 -14.62 19.20 -3.11
N LEU A 218 -13.92 19.15 -4.26
CA LEU A 218 -12.52 19.56 -4.46
C LEU A 218 -11.49 18.82 -3.58
N LYS A 219 -11.92 17.77 -2.88
CA LYS A 219 -11.08 16.87 -2.09
C LYS A 219 -10.50 15.76 -2.97
N PRO A 220 -9.37 15.14 -2.58
CA PRO A 220 -8.79 14.04 -3.34
C PRO A 220 -9.80 12.91 -3.48
N VAL A 221 -9.82 12.25 -4.64
CA VAL A 221 -10.60 11.02 -4.79
C VAL A 221 -10.15 9.99 -3.77
N SER A 222 -11.10 9.39 -3.05
CA SER A 222 -10.74 8.49 -1.97
C SER A 222 -10.22 7.15 -2.50
N ARG A 223 -9.25 6.56 -1.79
CA ARG A 223 -8.75 5.20 -2.08
C ARG A 223 -9.87 4.16 -2.15
N HIS A 224 -10.88 4.30 -1.29
CA HIS A 224 -12.07 3.45 -1.31
C HIS A 224 -12.89 3.62 -2.59
N TRP A 225 -13.04 4.85 -3.07
CA TRP A 225 -13.73 5.11 -4.34
C TRP A 225 -12.99 4.47 -5.52
N ILE A 226 -11.67 4.63 -5.61
CA ILE A 226 -10.84 3.98 -6.66
C ILE A 226 -11.00 2.46 -6.58
N TYR A 227 -10.90 1.89 -5.39
CA TYR A 227 -11.08 0.45 -5.20
C TYR A 227 -12.46 -0.02 -5.64
N ARG A 228 -13.53 0.71 -5.30
CA ARG A 228 -14.89 0.38 -5.73
C ARG A 228 -15.02 0.37 -7.26
N ARG A 229 -14.44 1.36 -7.95
CA ARG A 229 -14.41 1.41 -9.42
C ARG A 229 -13.64 0.24 -10.00
N PHE A 230 -12.49 -0.08 -9.44
CA PHE A 230 -11.68 -1.25 -9.83
C PHE A 230 -12.50 -2.54 -9.75
N ARG A 231 -13.22 -2.75 -8.63
CA ARG A 231 -14.07 -3.93 -8.42
C ARG A 231 -15.23 -4.02 -9.42
N GLU A 232 -15.82 -2.90 -9.79
CA GLU A 232 -16.88 -2.85 -10.80
C GLU A 232 -16.36 -3.24 -12.20
N ILE A 233 -15.18 -2.74 -12.57
CA ILE A 233 -14.55 -3.06 -13.85
C ILE A 233 -14.14 -4.52 -13.91
N LEU A 234 -13.53 -5.07 -12.86
CA LEU A 234 -13.20 -6.51 -12.80
C LEU A 234 -14.43 -7.39 -13.01
N ARG A 235 -15.57 -7.03 -12.41
CA ARG A 235 -16.82 -7.77 -12.61
C ARG A 235 -17.25 -7.74 -14.09
N LYS A 236 -17.14 -6.58 -14.75
CA LYS A 236 -17.43 -6.45 -16.18
C LYS A 236 -16.44 -7.21 -17.06
N CYS A 237 -15.19 -7.37 -16.62
CA CYS A 237 -14.18 -8.17 -17.32
C CYS A 237 -14.38 -9.69 -17.17
N GLY A 238 -15.34 -10.12 -16.34
CA GLY A 238 -15.50 -11.53 -15.97
C GLY A 238 -14.42 -12.04 -14.99
N ILE A 239 -13.65 -11.16 -14.35
CA ILE A 239 -12.55 -11.55 -13.46
C ILE A 239 -13.08 -11.70 -12.02
N ALA A 240 -13.06 -12.93 -11.52
CA ALA A 240 -13.56 -13.26 -10.20
C ALA A 240 -12.71 -12.66 -9.07
N HIS A 241 -13.36 -12.22 -7.99
CA HIS A 241 -12.66 -11.70 -6.80
C HIS A 241 -12.29 -12.78 -5.78
N ALA A 242 -12.90 -13.96 -5.86
CA ALA A 242 -12.72 -15.09 -4.94
C ALA A 242 -12.82 -14.78 -3.41
N GLY A 243 -13.18 -13.56 -3.00
CA GLY A 243 -13.29 -13.13 -1.60
C GLY A 243 -12.12 -12.27 -1.10
N LYS A 244 -12.19 -11.84 0.16
CA LYS A 244 -11.18 -10.96 0.78
C LYS A 244 -9.83 -11.68 0.83
N GLY A 245 -8.84 -11.12 0.14
CA GLY A 245 -7.48 -11.66 0.08
C GLY A 245 -7.29 -12.85 -0.86
N LYS A 246 -8.28 -13.16 -1.72
CA LYS A 246 -8.19 -14.28 -2.67
C LYS A 246 -8.28 -13.87 -4.14
N GLY A 247 -8.64 -12.63 -4.45
CA GLY A 247 -8.69 -12.14 -5.83
C GLY A 247 -7.88 -10.87 -6.06
N PRO A 248 -7.99 -10.31 -7.27
CA PRO A 248 -7.19 -9.18 -7.67
C PRO A 248 -7.54 -7.93 -6.86
N ARG A 249 -6.51 -7.16 -6.55
CA ARG A 249 -6.52 -5.89 -5.84
C ARG A 249 -6.02 -4.82 -6.80
N ALA A 250 -6.42 -3.57 -6.57
CA ALA A 250 -5.95 -2.47 -7.41
C ALA A 250 -4.42 -2.36 -7.47
N HIS A 251 -3.73 -2.73 -6.38
CA HIS A 251 -2.26 -2.74 -6.33
C HIS A 251 -1.63 -3.81 -7.23
N ASP A 252 -2.39 -4.79 -7.69
CA ASP A 252 -1.87 -5.84 -8.55
C ASP A 252 -1.69 -5.36 -10.01
N LEU A 253 -2.30 -4.22 -10.38
CA LEU A 253 -1.93 -3.49 -11.61
C LEU A 253 -0.46 -3.06 -11.58
N ARG A 254 0.01 -2.57 -10.43
CA ARG A 254 1.42 -2.23 -10.22
C ARG A 254 2.30 -3.48 -10.22
N HIS A 255 1.84 -4.58 -9.64
CA HIS A 255 2.59 -5.84 -9.70
C HIS A 255 2.76 -6.29 -11.15
N SER A 256 1.71 -6.17 -11.96
CA SER A 256 1.73 -6.48 -13.40
C SER A 256 2.66 -5.53 -14.16
N PHE A 257 2.67 -4.24 -13.84
CA PHE A 257 3.67 -3.29 -14.35
C PHE A 257 5.09 -3.77 -14.11
N CYS A 258 5.43 -4.08 -12.85
CA CYS A 258 6.79 -4.47 -12.48
C CYS A 258 7.24 -5.75 -13.19
N VAL A 259 6.37 -6.77 -13.24
CA VAL A 259 6.66 -8.04 -13.91
C VAL A 259 6.90 -7.82 -15.40
N ARG A 260 6.05 -7.01 -16.05
CA ARG A 260 6.15 -6.75 -17.49
C ARG A 260 7.35 -5.89 -17.85
N THR A 261 7.63 -4.83 -17.08
CA THR A 261 8.83 -4.01 -17.28
C THR A 261 10.10 -4.83 -17.10
N LEU A 262 10.15 -5.70 -16.08
CA LEU A 262 11.30 -6.58 -15.88
C LEU A 262 11.48 -7.53 -17.07
N LYS A 263 10.40 -8.19 -17.53
CA LYS A 263 10.46 -9.02 -18.75
C LYS A 263 10.95 -8.22 -19.95
N GLN A 264 10.40 -7.05 -20.21
CA GLN A 264 10.77 -6.22 -21.36
C GLN A 264 12.25 -5.83 -21.33
N LEU A 265 12.77 -5.45 -20.16
CA LEU A 265 14.18 -5.13 -19.99
C LEU A 265 15.07 -6.35 -20.30
N VAL A 266 14.69 -7.55 -19.83
CA VAL A 266 15.44 -8.79 -20.10
C VAL A 266 15.36 -9.22 -21.57
N ASP A 267 14.19 -9.06 -22.19
CA ASP A 267 13.99 -9.32 -23.62
C ASP A 267 14.84 -8.36 -24.49
N GLN A 268 15.08 -7.14 -23.99
CA GLN A 268 15.98 -6.15 -24.61
C GLN A 268 17.47 -6.37 -24.27
N GLY A 269 17.81 -7.44 -23.53
CA GLY A 269 19.18 -7.78 -23.17
C GLY A 269 19.75 -7.00 -21.98
N ALA A 270 18.91 -6.34 -21.19
CA ALA A 270 19.36 -5.72 -19.95
C ALA A 270 19.63 -6.78 -18.88
N ASP A 271 20.78 -6.67 -18.23
CA ASP A 271 21.19 -7.50 -17.10
C ASP A 271 20.23 -7.26 -15.91
N ILE A 272 19.73 -8.36 -15.36
CA ILE A 272 18.73 -8.38 -14.29
C ILE A 272 19.25 -7.69 -13.02
N TYR A 273 20.55 -7.82 -12.76
CA TYR A 273 21.23 -7.20 -11.63
C TYR A 273 21.11 -5.67 -11.65
N TYR A 274 21.13 -5.05 -12.82
CA TYR A 274 20.94 -3.59 -12.98
C TYR A 274 19.48 -3.21 -13.14
N ALA A 275 18.69 -4.00 -13.86
CA ALA A 275 17.27 -3.75 -14.09
C ALA A 275 16.48 -3.70 -12.77
N LEU A 276 16.79 -4.57 -11.81
CA LEU A 276 16.06 -4.67 -10.55
C LEU A 276 16.21 -3.43 -9.64
N PRO A 277 17.42 -2.91 -9.34
CA PRO A 277 17.60 -1.65 -8.62
C PRO A 277 16.94 -0.46 -9.30
N ILE A 278 17.00 -0.36 -10.63
CA ILE A 278 16.36 0.71 -11.41
C ILE A 278 14.85 0.63 -11.21
N LEU A 279 14.25 -0.54 -11.43
CA LEU A 279 12.82 -0.75 -11.24
C LEU A 279 12.40 -0.50 -9.79
N ALA A 280 13.18 -0.98 -8.81
CA ALA A 280 12.94 -0.76 -7.38
C ALA A 280 12.91 0.72 -7.03
N THR A 281 13.83 1.50 -7.58
CA THR A 281 13.92 2.95 -7.41
C THR A 281 12.72 3.64 -8.04
N TYR A 282 12.41 3.30 -9.31
CA TYR A 282 11.26 3.82 -10.04
C TYR A 282 9.94 3.61 -9.29
N VAL A 283 9.74 2.42 -8.72
CA VAL A 283 8.51 2.08 -8.01
C VAL A 283 8.55 2.51 -6.53
N GLY A 284 9.70 2.97 -6.00
CA GLY A 284 9.86 3.41 -4.61
C GLY A 284 9.78 2.24 -3.61
N HIS A 285 10.59 1.21 -3.82
CA HIS A 285 10.82 0.13 -2.87
C HIS A 285 11.99 0.44 -1.95
N ALA A 286 11.74 0.41 -0.64
CA ALA A 286 12.76 0.69 0.37
C ALA A 286 13.68 -0.50 0.68
N SER A 287 13.36 -1.70 0.19
CA SER A 287 14.13 -2.90 0.46
C SER A 287 14.18 -3.80 -0.77
N VAL A 288 15.35 -4.34 -1.08
CA VAL A 288 15.59 -5.31 -2.16
C VAL A 288 14.67 -6.53 -2.05
N LYS A 289 14.32 -6.95 -0.83
CA LYS A 289 13.38 -8.06 -0.57
C LYS A 289 11.98 -7.88 -1.17
N ALA A 290 11.50 -6.64 -1.28
CA ALA A 290 10.22 -6.36 -1.93
C ALA A 290 10.31 -6.51 -3.46
N THR A 291 11.51 -6.36 -4.02
CA THR A 291 11.80 -6.47 -5.45
C THR A 291 12.19 -7.89 -5.84
N GLN A 292 12.81 -8.68 -4.94
CA GLN A 292 13.02 -10.13 -5.13
C GLN A 292 11.71 -10.88 -5.38
N GLY A 293 10.61 -10.44 -4.75
CA GLY A 293 9.28 -10.99 -5.04
C GLY A 293 8.86 -10.83 -6.50
N TYR A 294 9.32 -9.79 -7.21
CA TYR A 294 9.05 -9.61 -8.63
C TYR A 294 9.84 -10.56 -9.51
N VAL A 295 11.11 -10.82 -9.20
CA VAL A 295 11.90 -11.83 -9.93
C VAL A 295 11.19 -13.17 -9.92
N ARG A 296 10.76 -13.61 -8.73
CA ARG A 296 10.03 -14.87 -8.57
C ARG A 296 8.72 -14.87 -9.37
N LEU A 297 7.90 -13.82 -9.24
CA LEU A 297 6.65 -13.71 -10.00
C LEU A 297 6.86 -13.65 -11.51
N THR A 298 7.93 -13.00 -11.96
CA THR A 298 8.29 -12.92 -13.38
C THR A 298 8.74 -14.28 -13.89
N VAL A 299 9.57 -15.00 -13.14
CA VAL A 299 9.99 -16.37 -13.48
C VAL A 299 8.80 -17.34 -13.50
N ASP A 300 7.91 -17.28 -12.51
CA ASP A 300 6.73 -18.14 -12.44
C ASP A 300 5.80 -17.92 -13.67
N MET A 301 5.76 -16.69 -14.19
CA MET A 301 4.96 -16.32 -15.36
C MET A 301 5.66 -16.56 -16.71
N TYR A 302 6.99 -16.54 -16.72
CA TYR A 302 7.84 -16.63 -17.90
C TYR A 302 9.02 -17.56 -17.60
N PRO A 303 8.79 -18.89 -17.60
CA PRO A 303 9.80 -19.88 -17.21
C PRO A 303 11.07 -19.81 -18.08
N GLU A 304 10.96 -19.33 -19.33
CA GLU A 304 12.09 -19.12 -20.23
C GLU A 304 13.13 -18.12 -19.68
N LEU A 305 12.73 -17.25 -18.74
CA LEU A 305 13.65 -16.34 -18.07
C LEU A 305 14.51 -17.04 -17.02
N MET A 306 14.17 -18.27 -16.60
CA MET A 306 14.99 -19.01 -15.63
C MET A 306 16.41 -19.28 -16.11
N GLU A 307 16.63 -19.56 -17.39
CA GLU A 307 17.98 -19.79 -17.92
C GLU A 307 18.85 -18.53 -17.85
N LYS A 308 18.27 -17.36 -18.11
CA LYS A 308 18.98 -16.07 -18.01
C LYS A 308 19.19 -15.65 -16.54
N VAL A 309 18.16 -15.85 -15.70
CA VAL A 309 18.22 -15.56 -14.27
C VAL A 309 19.21 -16.48 -13.55
N SER A 310 19.28 -17.77 -13.91
CA SER A 310 20.19 -18.72 -13.27
C SER A 310 21.66 -18.43 -13.61
N GLN A 311 21.94 -17.95 -14.82
CA GLN A 311 23.27 -17.53 -15.24
C GLN A 311 23.76 -16.26 -14.52
N GLU A 312 22.88 -15.27 -14.32
CA GLU A 312 23.27 -13.96 -13.76
C GLU A 312 23.01 -13.81 -12.24
N CYS A 313 22.06 -14.56 -11.68
CA CYS A 313 21.52 -14.36 -10.34
C CYS A 313 21.49 -15.62 -9.46
N ALA A 314 22.33 -16.64 -9.74
CA ALA A 314 22.43 -17.90 -8.98
C ALA A 314 22.53 -17.74 -7.45
N TYR A 315 23.01 -16.58 -6.97
CA TYR A 315 23.19 -16.26 -5.55
C TYR A 315 22.04 -15.42 -4.93
N ILE A 316 21.10 -14.89 -5.73
CA ILE A 316 20.01 -14.00 -5.27
C ILE A 316 18.72 -14.79 -4.98
N LEU A 317 18.51 -15.90 -5.69
CA LEU A 317 17.42 -16.83 -5.46
C LEU A 317 18.00 -18.09 -4.79
N PRO A 318 18.01 -18.20 -3.45
CA PRO A 318 18.38 -19.47 -2.85
C PRO A 318 17.43 -20.53 -3.38
N GLU A 319 17.99 -21.65 -3.87
CA GLU A 319 17.23 -22.83 -4.25
C GLU A 319 16.24 -23.14 -3.13
N VAL A 320 14.99 -23.36 -3.53
CA VAL A 320 14.03 -23.93 -2.60
C VAL A 320 14.50 -25.36 -2.40
N MET A 321 15.13 -25.63 -1.26
CA MET A 321 15.07 -26.96 -0.67
C MET A 321 13.57 -27.24 -0.53
N VAL A 322 13.04 -27.95 -1.51
CA VAL A 322 11.78 -28.64 -1.37
C VAL A 322 12.09 -29.59 -0.22
N ASN A 323 11.63 -29.24 0.98
CA ASN A 323 11.48 -30.25 2.02
C ASN A 323 10.36 -31.16 1.49
N GLU A 324 10.75 -32.07 0.60
CA GLU A 324 10.20 -33.40 0.61
C GLU A 324 10.38 -33.95 2.03
N THR A 325 9.42 -34.78 2.42
CA THR A 325 9.25 -35.55 3.65
C THR A 325 8.63 -34.88 4.89
N ASP A 326 7.41 -35.39 5.13
CA ASP A 326 6.72 -35.79 6.38
C ASP A 326 5.98 -34.77 7.25
#